data_AF-B7P502-F1
#
_entry.id   AF-B7P502-F1
#
_cell.length_a   1.000
_cell.length_b   1.000
_cell.length_c   1.000
_cell.angle_alpha   90.00
_cell.angle_beta   90.00
_cell.angle_gamma   90.00
#
_symmetry.space_group_name_H-M   'P 1'
#
loop_
_entity.id
_entity.type
_entity.pdbx_description
1 polymer ?
#
loop_
_entity_poly.entity_id
_entity_poly.type
_entity_poly.pdbx_seq_one_letter_code
_entity_poly.pdbx_strand_id
1 'polypeptide(L)'
;ESRSRSSEMRWVQTVISKGVLADKVAAHTLLIQESPVHNTASLDALLAMVTPKGKKECVMAIDALRDLFLSDLLRPDEKLKAFSQRPLEDVNASDIVGARKLLLWHFEDTLKQKYTSFLQSLETVSFDQVEKLKMRAVTCMFHMLTGASPLLFPLQLLLQRLVNKLGDRAHAVSSRVAHLLSQLTNHHPLIKPSVVAEVERLIYRPNVAAKAQYYALCFLSQLLLSDDEGPLARKLVSLYFDFFKRCVQKAQADSRTLRVLLTGVNRAFPYARAGAPEGTGVPDDQLDLMFRLVHLMDFNIATQTLMLLFQVMDAKSSLSDRFYGALYRKSLDPALEHSTQQTLFLNLLYRALKRDEEDRRVKAFLKRVLQACLYQTPHLACGMLVLVSEVLKIRPKLLETRSFDATAQDAPSTNGIAGDADDDSEDEHYEDAPDDSPRAPRGYKPLARNPLYCGAEHSAAWELRHLSQHHHPTVALFASRVLSGRPVAYPGDPLQDFTLSRFLDRCV
;
A
#
# COMPACT_ATOMS: atom_id res chain seq x y z
N GLU A 1 27.72 40.92 -41.74
CA GLU A 1 27.57 39.85 -40.73
C GLU A 1 28.90 39.42 -40.08
N SER A 2 30.03 39.28 -40.79
CA SER A 2 31.30 38.81 -40.19
C SER A 2 31.91 39.73 -39.10
N ARG A 3 31.75 41.05 -39.20
CA ARG A 3 32.23 42.00 -38.18
C ARG A 3 31.43 41.98 -36.88
N SER A 4 30.11 41.74 -36.92
CA SER A 4 29.30 41.65 -35.68
C SER A 4 29.59 40.35 -34.93
N ARG A 5 29.70 39.22 -35.64
CA ARG A 5 30.12 37.93 -35.06
C ARG A 5 31.51 37.99 -34.42
N SER A 6 32.43 38.77 -34.98
CA SER A 6 33.77 38.96 -34.39
C SER A 6 33.73 39.81 -33.11
N SER A 7 32.89 40.86 -33.06
CA SER A 7 32.69 41.63 -31.83
C SER A 7 31.94 40.84 -30.75
N GLU A 8 30.94 40.05 -31.15
CA GLU A 8 30.18 39.15 -30.27
C GLU A 8 31.11 38.10 -29.66
N MET A 9 31.95 37.42 -30.47
CA MET A 9 32.92 36.44 -29.98
C MET A 9 33.93 37.05 -28.99
N ARG A 10 34.43 38.27 -29.25
CA ARG A 10 35.34 38.98 -28.32
C ARG A 10 34.65 39.37 -27.02
N TRP A 11 33.38 39.75 -27.09
CA TRP A 11 32.57 40.03 -25.91
C TRP A 11 32.39 38.75 -25.08
N VAL A 12 32.01 37.64 -25.70
CA VAL A 12 31.88 36.33 -25.04
C VAL A 12 33.19 35.91 -24.36
N GLN A 13 34.33 36.06 -25.02
CA GLN A 13 35.65 35.77 -24.44
C GLN A 13 35.97 36.65 -23.21
N THR A 14 35.55 37.91 -23.25
CA THR A 14 35.73 38.86 -22.14
C THR A 14 34.84 38.48 -20.95
N VAL A 15 33.62 38.03 -21.21
CA VAL A 15 32.68 37.55 -20.18
C VAL A 15 33.21 36.27 -19.52
N ILE A 16 33.75 35.31 -20.28
CA ILE A 16 34.33 34.08 -19.73
C ILE A 16 35.48 34.38 -18.75
N SER A 17 36.33 35.35 -19.08
CA SER A 17 37.49 35.71 -18.24
C SER A 17 37.11 36.53 -17.01
N LYS A 18 36.30 37.59 -17.19
CA LYS A 18 36.06 38.63 -16.16
C LYS A 18 34.62 38.71 -15.63
N GLY A 19 33.67 38.00 -16.22
CA GLY A 19 32.25 38.06 -15.88
C GLY A 19 31.92 37.42 -14.53
N VAL A 20 30.68 37.61 -14.07
CA VAL A 20 30.14 36.93 -12.88
C VAL A 20 29.87 35.46 -13.21
N LEU A 21 29.81 34.58 -12.20
CA LEU A 21 29.54 33.14 -12.40
C LEU A 21 28.33 32.86 -13.31
N ALA A 22 27.24 33.63 -13.15
CA ALA A 22 26.07 33.53 -14.02
C ALA A 22 26.39 33.79 -15.48
N ASP A 23 27.10 34.89 -15.74
CA ASP A 23 27.48 35.30 -17.08
C ASP A 23 28.49 34.34 -17.69
N LYS A 24 29.42 33.78 -16.89
CA LYS A 24 30.37 32.75 -17.33
C LYS A 24 29.66 31.48 -17.77
N VAL A 25 28.71 30.99 -16.97
CA VAL A 25 27.92 29.81 -17.32
C VAL A 25 27.11 30.08 -18.59
N ALA A 26 26.42 31.24 -18.67
CA ALA A 26 25.66 31.61 -19.86
C ALA A 26 26.54 31.74 -21.12
N ALA A 27 27.73 32.31 -21.00
CA ALA A 27 28.68 32.44 -22.11
C ALA A 27 29.16 31.07 -22.61
N HIS A 28 29.50 30.14 -21.72
CA HIS A 28 29.84 28.78 -22.12
C HIS A 28 28.66 28.05 -22.77
N THR A 29 27.45 28.20 -22.24
CA THR A 29 26.22 27.64 -22.83
C THR A 29 26.00 28.15 -24.25
N LEU A 30 26.10 29.47 -24.47
CA LEU A 30 25.90 30.10 -25.77
C LEU A 30 26.92 29.59 -26.81
N LEU A 31 28.20 29.50 -26.44
CA LEU A 31 29.23 28.95 -27.33
C LEU A 31 28.94 27.51 -27.76
N ILE A 32 28.40 26.68 -26.85
CA ILE A 32 28.05 25.29 -27.16
C ILE A 32 26.84 25.23 -28.09
N GLN A 33 25.84 26.10 -27.88
CA GLN A 33 24.63 26.17 -28.70
C GLN A 33 24.92 26.65 -30.14
N GLU A 34 25.84 27.60 -30.32
CA GLU A 34 26.23 28.07 -31.66
C GLU A 34 27.01 27.03 -32.44
N SER A 35 27.94 26.32 -31.78
CA SER A 35 28.75 25.28 -32.43
C SER A 35 29.26 24.23 -31.44
N PRO A 36 28.53 23.12 -31.26
CA PRO A 36 28.89 22.11 -30.27
C PRO A 36 30.14 21.33 -30.67
N VAL A 37 30.38 21.13 -31.97
CA VAL A 37 31.53 20.37 -32.49
C VAL A 37 32.86 21.09 -32.25
N HIS A 38 32.86 22.42 -32.30
CA HIS A 38 34.09 23.21 -32.20
C HIS A 38 34.41 23.67 -30.76
N ASN A 39 33.40 23.74 -29.89
CA ASN A 39 33.54 24.30 -28.53
C ASN A 39 33.53 23.23 -27.42
N THR A 40 34.23 22.11 -27.62
CA THR A 40 34.35 21.03 -26.61
C THR A 40 35.03 21.49 -25.32
N ALA A 41 35.94 22.47 -25.39
CA ALA A 41 36.60 23.06 -24.23
C ALA A 41 35.62 23.81 -23.30
N SER A 42 34.58 24.45 -23.86
CA SER A 42 33.54 25.10 -23.06
C SER A 42 32.68 24.08 -22.30
N LEU A 43 32.43 22.92 -22.91
CA LEU A 43 31.75 21.81 -22.24
C LEU A 43 32.61 21.27 -21.09
N ASP A 44 33.92 21.17 -21.28
CA ASP A 44 34.87 20.76 -20.23
C ASP A 44 34.93 21.75 -19.07
N ALA A 45 34.90 23.05 -19.36
CA ALA A 45 34.83 24.09 -18.34
C ALA A 45 33.55 23.95 -17.49
N LEU A 46 32.38 23.76 -18.12
CA LEU A 46 31.12 23.55 -17.40
C LEU A 46 31.13 22.26 -16.57
N LEU A 47 31.72 21.17 -17.09
CA LEU A 47 31.84 19.91 -16.33
C LEU A 47 32.74 20.07 -15.11
N ALA A 48 33.84 20.83 -15.23
CA ALA A 48 34.73 21.13 -14.11
C ALA A 48 34.05 21.97 -13.02
N MET A 49 33.01 22.73 -13.35
CA MET A 49 32.20 23.49 -12.39
C MET A 49 31.24 22.60 -11.56
N VAL A 50 30.97 21.37 -12.00
CA VAL A 50 30.11 20.41 -11.27
C VAL A 50 30.91 19.71 -10.16
N THR A 51 31.22 20.46 -9.11
CA THR A 51 31.93 19.95 -7.93
C THR A 51 31.28 20.39 -6.62
N PRO A 52 31.37 19.59 -5.54
CA PRO A 52 30.76 19.96 -4.25
C PRO A 52 31.44 21.17 -3.56
N LYS A 53 32.63 21.58 -4.03
CA LYS A 53 33.39 22.71 -3.45
C LYS A 53 32.68 24.05 -3.68
N GLY A 54 32.13 24.27 -4.88
CA GLY A 54 31.46 25.50 -5.27
C GLY A 54 29.94 25.34 -5.31
N LYS A 55 29.24 25.45 -4.17
CA LYS A 55 27.80 25.09 -4.08
C LYS A 55 26.89 25.84 -5.07
N LYS A 56 27.05 27.17 -5.18
CA LYS A 56 26.23 28.00 -6.09
C LYS A 56 26.58 27.72 -7.55
N GLU A 57 27.87 27.71 -7.85
CA GLU A 57 28.42 27.43 -9.17
C GLU A 57 27.98 26.04 -9.68
N CYS A 58 28.10 25.02 -8.84
CA CYS A 58 27.69 23.65 -9.16
C CYS A 58 26.20 23.54 -9.49
N VAL A 59 25.32 24.23 -8.74
CA VAL A 59 23.87 24.20 -9.03
C VAL A 59 23.59 24.82 -10.40
N MET A 60 24.24 25.94 -10.72
CA MET A 60 24.07 26.63 -12.00
C MET A 60 24.64 25.81 -13.16
N ALA A 61 25.80 25.19 -12.97
CA ALA A 61 26.42 24.32 -13.96
C ALA A 61 25.58 23.06 -14.21
N ILE A 62 25.01 22.44 -13.17
CA ILE A 62 24.09 21.30 -13.31
C ILE A 62 22.88 21.67 -14.17
N ASP A 63 22.31 22.86 -13.93
CA ASP A 63 21.12 23.32 -14.66
C ASP A 63 21.43 23.61 -16.13
N ALA A 64 22.51 24.34 -16.38
CA ALA A 64 22.97 24.63 -17.73
C ALA A 64 23.31 23.36 -18.50
N LEU A 65 24.05 22.42 -17.89
CA LEU A 65 24.40 21.15 -18.53
C LEU A 65 23.18 20.27 -18.79
N ARG A 66 22.23 20.19 -17.85
CA ARG A 66 20.96 19.48 -18.06
C ARG A 66 20.25 20.02 -19.30
N ASP A 67 20.09 21.33 -19.39
CA ASP A 67 19.35 21.96 -20.49
C ASP A 67 20.09 21.77 -21.82
N LEU A 68 21.41 21.98 -21.85
CA LEU A 68 22.25 21.71 -23.02
C LEU A 68 22.17 20.26 -23.50
N PHE A 69 22.25 19.30 -22.58
CA PHE A 69 22.17 17.89 -22.96
C PHE A 69 20.80 17.53 -23.50
N LEU A 70 19.71 17.99 -22.87
CA LEU A 70 18.36 17.62 -23.28
C LEU A 70 17.86 18.37 -24.53
N SER A 71 18.30 19.61 -24.75
CA SER A 71 17.82 20.45 -25.86
C SER A 71 18.73 20.43 -27.08
N ASP A 72 20.06 20.49 -26.89
CA ASP A 72 20.99 20.82 -27.97
C ASP A 72 21.92 19.66 -28.36
N LEU A 73 22.37 18.85 -27.38
CA LEU A 73 23.44 17.86 -27.59
C LEU A 73 22.94 16.44 -27.82
N LEU A 74 21.93 15.99 -27.05
CA LEU A 74 21.40 14.63 -27.19
C LEU A 74 20.24 14.61 -28.18
N ARG A 75 20.31 13.69 -29.14
CA ARG A 75 19.20 13.42 -30.04
C ARG A 75 18.23 12.45 -29.37
N PRO A 76 16.92 12.74 -29.31
CA PRO A 76 15.96 11.87 -28.66
C PRO A 76 15.91 10.46 -29.26
N ASP A 77 16.10 10.31 -30.56
CA ASP A 77 15.83 9.04 -31.26
C ASP A 77 17.07 8.16 -31.52
N GLU A 78 18.28 8.68 -31.24
CA GLU A 78 19.53 8.00 -31.60
C GLU A 78 20.37 7.63 -30.38
N LYS A 79 20.83 6.37 -30.31
CA LYS A 79 21.78 5.95 -29.28
C LYS A 79 23.17 6.48 -29.60
N LEU A 80 23.85 7.06 -28.60
CA LEU A 80 25.26 7.42 -28.68
C LEU A 80 26.15 6.18 -28.86
N LYS A 81 26.71 6.02 -30.05
CA LYS A 81 27.64 4.94 -30.39
C LYS A 81 29.06 5.37 -30.10
N ALA A 82 29.86 4.44 -29.57
CA ALA A 82 31.30 4.67 -29.46
C ALA A 82 31.93 4.69 -30.86
N PHE A 83 33.09 5.33 -31.01
CA PHE A 83 33.79 5.40 -32.29
C PHE A 83 34.05 4.01 -32.88
N SER A 84 34.41 3.04 -32.02
CA SER A 84 34.64 1.63 -32.38
C SER A 84 33.40 0.86 -32.83
N GLN A 85 32.19 1.37 -32.54
CA GLN A 85 30.92 0.73 -32.90
C GLN A 85 30.38 1.23 -34.25
N ARG A 86 31.07 2.18 -34.89
CA ARG A 86 30.72 2.72 -36.20
C ARG A 86 31.42 1.92 -37.31
N PRO A 87 30.76 1.68 -38.45
CA PRO A 87 31.36 0.94 -39.57
C PRO A 87 32.46 1.79 -40.22
N LEU A 88 33.71 1.56 -39.81
CA LEU A 88 34.87 2.28 -40.34
C LEU A 88 35.24 1.85 -41.78
N GLU A 89 34.78 0.66 -42.19
CA GLU A 89 35.04 0.07 -43.51
C GLU A 89 34.32 0.83 -44.65
N ASP A 90 33.20 1.50 -44.35
CA ASP A 90 32.37 2.18 -45.34
C ASP A 90 32.80 3.63 -45.64
N VAL A 91 33.95 4.09 -45.11
CA VAL A 91 34.33 5.52 -45.17
C VAL A 91 35.69 5.74 -45.81
N ASN A 92 35.67 6.32 -47.01
CA ASN A 92 36.86 6.85 -47.66
C ASN A 92 37.32 8.14 -46.96
N ALA A 93 38.43 8.07 -46.23
CA ALA A 93 39.02 9.22 -45.55
C ALA A 93 39.56 10.31 -46.49
N SER A 94 39.75 9.99 -47.77
CA SER A 94 40.21 10.92 -48.82
C SER A 94 39.13 11.92 -49.27
N ASP A 95 37.85 11.58 -49.10
CA ASP A 95 36.75 12.45 -49.49
C ASP A 95 36.38 13.42 -48.36
N ILE A 96 36.10 14.67 -48.72
CA ILE A 96 35.66 15.72 -47.78
C ILE A 96 34.43 15.26 -46.98
N VAL A 97 33.53 14.49 -47.62
CA VAL A 97 32.33 13.92 -46.99
C VAL A 97 32.70 12.84 -45.98
N GLY A 98 33.67 11.98 -46.31
CA GLY A 98 34.17 10.94 -45.40
C GLY A 98 34.90 11.53 -44.19
N ALA A 99 35.77 12.52 -44.41
CA ALA A 99 36.46 13.24 -43.34
C ALA A 99 35.48 13.95 -42.38
N ARG A 100 34.42 14.59 -42.91
CA ARG A 100 33.35 15.19 -42.07
C ARG A 100 32.59 14.13 -41.26
N LYS A 101 32.31 12.97 -41.85
CA LYS A 101 31.63 11.86 -41.17
C LYS A 101 32.48 11.31 -40.01
N LEU A 102 33.79 11.13 -40.23
CA LEU A 102 34.75 10.72 -39.20
C LEU A 102 34.84 11.74 -38.04
N LEU A 103 34.85 13.05 -38.35
CA LEU A 103 34.82 14.13 -37.35
C LEU A 103 33.56 14.07 -36.49
N LEU A 104 32.38 13.86 -37.10
CA LEU A 104 31.12 13.73 -36.37
C LEU A 104 31.11 12.47 -35.49
N TRP A 105 31.68 11.35 -35.96
CA TRP A 105 31.81 10.14 -35.15
C TRP A 105 32.76 10.32 -33.98
N HIS A 106 33.87 11.04 -34.16
CA HIS A 106 34.78 11.37 -33.08
C HIS A 106 34.13 12.32 -32.05
N PHE A 107 33.35 13.29 -32.52
CA PHE A 107 32.56 14.16 -31.66
C PHE A 107 31.52 13.38 -30.85
N GLU A 108 30.80 12.44 -31.48
CA GLU A 108 29.83 11.58 -30.80
C GLU A 108 30.48 10.74 -29.68
N ASP A 109 31.65 10.17 -29.94
CA ASP A 109 32.41 9.43 -28.93
C ASP A 109 32.86 10.33 -27.77
N THR A 110 33.38 11.52 -28.09
CA THR A 110 33.76 12.53 -27.10
C THR A 110 32.55 12.94 -26.26
N LEU A 111 31.41 13.22 -26.89
CA LEU A 111 30.18 13.60 -26.24
C LEU A 111 29.69 12.50 -25.28
N LYS A 112 29.79 11.23 -25.68
CA LYS A 112 29.47 10.07 -24.82
C LYS A 112 30.37 9.99 -23.59
N GLN A 113 31.67 10.24 -23.74
CA GLN A 113 32.62 10.28 -22.62
C GLN A 113 32.28 11.44 -21.66
N LYS A 114 32.03 12.64 -22.20
CA LYS A 114 31.66 13.83 -21.43
C LYS A 114 30.33 13.65 -20.68
N TYR A 115 29.34 13.04 -21.34
CA TYR A 115 28.06 12.69 -20.73
C TYR A 115 28.24 11.70 -19.57
N THR A 116 29.08 10.67 -19.75
CA THR A 116 29.37 9.71 -18.69
C THR A 116 30.06 10.37 -17.49
N SER A 117 31.02 11.26 -17.75
CA SER A 117 31.69 12.08 -16.73
C SER A 117 30.69 12.96 -15.97
N PHE A 118 29.76 13.62 -16.67
CA PHE A 118 28.68 14.39 -16.04
C PHE A 118 27.85 13.57 -15.07
N LEU A 119 27.42 12.36 -15.48
CA LEU A 119 26.64 11.47 -14.62
C LEU A 119 27.41 11.02 -13.37
N GLN A 120 28.73 10.78 -13.49
CA GLN A 120 29.60 10.47 -12.34
C GLN A 120 29.75 11.66 -11.39
N SER A 121 29.88 12.88 -11.92
CA SER A 121 29.89 14.10 -11.12
C SER A 121 28.56 14.33 -10.41
N LEU A 122 27.42 14.13 -11.09
CA LEU A 122 26.09 14.18 -10.48
C LEU A 122 25.92 13.17 -9.36
N GLU A 123 26.42 11.94 -9.55
CA GLU A 123 26.41 10.93 -8.50
C GLU A 123 27.18 11.42 -7.26
N THR A 124 28.38 11.95 -7.46
CA THR A 124 29.22 12.48 -6.37
C THR A 124 28.50 13.61 -5.62
N VAL A 125 27.91 14.56 -6.34
CA VAL A 125 27.13 15.67 -5.76
C VAL A 125 25.88 15.16 -5.03
N SER A 126 25.28 14.07 -5.49
CA SER A 126 24.10 13.48 -4.83
C SER A 126 24.40 12.95 -3.43
N PHE A 127 25.66 12.64 -3.09
CA PHE A 127 26.09 12.19 -1.77
C PHE A 127 26.66 13.30 -0.87
N ASP A 128 26.64 14.55 -1.32
CA ASP A 128 27.10 15.71 -0.54
C ASP A 128 26.34 15.86 0.79
N GLN A 129 26.86 16.57 1.79
CA GLN A 129 26.14 16.75 3.06
C GLN A 129 24.95 17.73 2.96
N VAL A 130 24.96 18.64 1.97
CA VAL A 130 23.95 19.69 1.82
C VAL A 130 22.73 19.16 1.08
N GLU A 131 21.59 19.17 1.77
CA GLU A 131 20.30 18.72 1.23
C GLU A 131 19.92 19.40 -0.09
N LYS A 132 20.11 20.72 -0.21
CA LYS A 132 19.79 21.48 -1.43
C LYS A 132 20.54 20.96 -2.67
N LEU A 133 21.83 20.61 -2.52
CA LEU A 133 22.63 20.04 -3.60
C LEU A 133 22.16 18.64 -3.96
N LYS A 134 21.90 17.78 -2.95
CA LYS A 134 21.33 16.44 -3.18
C LYS A 134 20.02 16.52 -3.96
N MET A 135 19.11 17.39 -3.53
CA MET A 135 17.80 17.58 -4.15
C MET A 135 17.93 18.03 -5.60
N ARG A 136 18.88 18.92 -5.89
CA ARG A 136 19.11 19.38 -7.26
C ARG A 136 19.72 18.27 -8.13
N ALA A 137 20.71 17.53 -7.63
CA ALA A 137 21.30 16.39 -8.34
C ALA A 137 20.25 15.32 -8.65
N VAL A 138 19.42 14.94 -7.67
CA VAL A 138 18.32 13.97 -7.82
C VAL A 138 17.29 14.43 -8.85
N THR A 139 16.91 15.71 -8.81
CA THR A 139 15.97 16.28 -9.77
C THR A 139 16.57 16.30 -11.17
N CYS A 140 17.85 16.66 -11.30
CA CYS A 140 18.57 16.58 -12.58
C CYS A 140 18.58 15.14 -13.11
N MET A 141 18.96 14.16 -12.28
CA MET A 141 18.95 12.73 -12.66
C MET A 141 17.58 12.30 -13.19
N PHE A 142 16.48 12.72 -12.54
CA PHE A 142 15.12 12.45 -13.03
C PHE A 142 14.87 13.09 -14.41
N HIS A 143 15.21 14.37 -14.61
CA HIS A 143 15.01 15.02 -15.91
C HIS A 143 15.81 14.35 -17.04
N MET A 144 17.03 13.87 -16.73
CA MET A 144 17.84 13.11 -17.67
C MET A 144 17.21 11.75 -18.01
N LEU A 145 16.52 11.11 -17.06
CA LEU A 145 15.76 9.88 -17.30
C LEU A 145 14.50 10.11 -18.16
N THR A 146 13.81 11.24 -17.99
CA THR A 146 12.58 11.54 -18.73
C THR A 146 12.84 12.13 -20.12
N GLY A 147 13.88 12.96 -20.24
CA GLY A 147 14.18 13.68 -21.48
C GLY A 147 14.96 12.85 -22.51
N ALA A 148 15.68 11.80 -22.08
CA ALA A 148 16.27 10.84 -22.99
C ALA A 148 15.26 9.73 -23.30
N SER A 149 14.98 9.47 -24.59
CA SER A 149 14.10 8.37 -24.99
C SER A 149 14.51 7.04 -24.34
N PRO A 150 13.53 6.13 -24.09
CA PRO A 150 13.71 4.88 -23.34
C PRO A 150 14.73 3.87 -23.94
N LEU A 151 15.34 4.19 -25.08
CA LEU A 151 16.31 3.34 -25.79
C LEU A 151 17.79 3.68 -25.46
N LEU A 152 18.06 4.75 -24.70
CA LEU A 152 19.43 5.21 -24.43
C LEU A 152 20.15 4.41 -23.32
N PHE A 153 21.32 3.87 -23.63
CA PHE A 153 22.35 3.53 -22.64
C PHE A 153 22.94 4.87 -22.13
N PRO A 154 23.00 5.19 -20.81
CA PRO A 154 23.04 4.32 -19.63
C PRO A 154 21.84 4.55 -18.66
N LEU A 155 20.61 4.56 -19.17
CA LEU A 155 19.41 4.88 -18.38
C LEU A 155 19.21 3.93 -17.18
N GLN A 156 19.63 2.67 -17.29
CA GLN A 156 19.56 1.70 -16.19
C GLN A 156 20.52 2.04 -15.03
N LEU A 157 21.73 2.52 -15.31
CA LEU A 157 22.66 2.97 -14.28
C LEU A 157 22.08 4.16 -13.53
N LEU A 158 21.52 5.13 -14.27
CA LEU A 158 20.92 6.32 -13.69
C LEU A 158 19.68 5.99 -12.84
N LEU A 159 18.84 5.06 -13.30
CA LEU A 159 17.72 4.53 -12.52
C LEU A 159 18.22 3.85 -11.25
N GLN A 160 19.26 3.02 -11.34
CA GLN A 160 19.87 2.38 -10.17
C GLN A 160 20.39 3.42 -9.17
N ARG A 161 21.06 4.48 -9.63
CA ARG A 161 21.52 5.59 -8.76
C ARG A 161 20.35 6.31 -8.10
N LEU A 162 19.30 6.62 -8.86
CA LEU A 162 18.11 7.28 -8.33
C LEU A 162 17.41 6.41 -7.28
N VAL A 163 17.21 5.12 -7.56
CA VAL A 163 16.61 4.16 -6.62
C VAL A 163 17.45 4.02 -5.35
N ASN A 164 18.79 3.98 -5.45
CA ASN A 164 19.66 3.96 -4.28
C ASN A 164 19.45 5.20 -3.36
N LYS A 165 19.03 6.35 -3.91
CA LYS A 165 18.72 7.56 -3.12
C LYS A 165 17.45 7.45 -2.28
N LEU A 166 16.60 6.43 -2.48
CA LEU A 166 15.51 6.13 -1.52
C LEU A 166 16.06 5.83 -0.12
N GLY A 167 17.30 5.33 -0.04
CA GLY A 167 17.99 5.07 1.22
C GLY A 167 18.84 6.22 1.77
N ASP A 168 18.64 7.46 1.33
CA ASP A 168 19.38 8.60 1.89
C ASP A 168 19.08 8.81 3.40
N ARG A 169 20.04 9.40 4.11
CA ARG A 169 19.89 9.78 5.52
C ARG A 169 18.83 10.88 5.69
N ALA A 170 18.74 11.81 4.73
CA ALA A 170 17.78 12.90 4.72
C ALA A 170 16.42 12.43 4.17
N HIS A 171 15.40 12.47 5.03
CA HIS A 171 14.04 12.04 4.67
C HIS A 171 13.48 12.81 3.47
N ALA A 172 13.71 14.13 3.40
CA ALA A 172 13.18 14.96 2.32
C ALA A 172 13.66 14.46 0.94
N VAL A 173 14.91 14.01 0.86
CA VAL A 173 15.49 13.42 -0.35
C VAL A 173 14.81 12.10 -0.68
N SER A 174 14.69 11.15 0.25
CA SER A 174 14.01 9.87 0.03
C SER A 174 12.55 10.05 -0.42
N SER A 175 11.82 10.96 0.22
CA SER A 175 10.44 11.28 -0.14
C SER A 175 10.34 11.93 -1.52
N ARG A 176 11.27 12.82 -1.87
CA ARG A 176 11.34 13.44 -3.19
C ARG A 176 11.64 12.40 -4.26
N VAL A 177 12.59 11.50 -4.02
CA VAL A 177 12.93 10.40 -4.94
C VAL A 177 11.70 9.52 -5.17
N ALA A 178 10.98 9.13 -4.13
CA ALA A 178 9.74 8.35 -4.26
C ALA A 178 8.72 9.07 -5.16
N HIS A 179 8.52 10.37 -4.93
CA HIS A 179 7.63 11.19 -5.76
C HIS A 179 8.08 11.27 -7.23
N LEU A 180 9.38 11.49 -7.48
CA LEU A 180 9.94 11.55 -8.84
C LEU A 180 9.82 10.19 -9.54
N LEU A 181 10.03 9.07 -8.84
CA LEU A 181 9.81 7.74 -9.39
C LEU A 181 8.33 7.51 -9.74
N SER A 182 7.40 7.97 -8.91
CA SER A 182 5.97 7.91 -9.23
C SER A 182 5.64 8.74 -10.48
N GLN A 183 6.20 9.94 -10.62
CA GLN A 183 6.06 10.73 -11.84
C GLN A 183 6.64 10.00 -13.06
N LEU A 184 7.83 9.40 -12.94
CA LEU A 184 8.48 8.64 -14.01
C LEU A 184 7.59 7.49 -14.50
N THR A 185 7.06 6.69 -13.58
CA THR A 185 6.20 5.54 -13.91
C THR A 185 4.85 5.93 -14.50
N ASN A 186 4.37 7.14 -14.18
CA ASN A 186 3.11 7.65 -14.72
C ASN A 186 3.29 8.21 -16.14
N HIS A 187 4.41 8.89 -16.41
CA HIS A 187 4.71 9.40 -17.75
C HIS A 187 5.14 8.29 -18.72
N HIS A 188 5.84 7.27 -18.24
CA HIS A 188 6.34 6.17 -19.08
C HIS A 188 5.99 4.80 -18.49
N PRO A 189 4.78 4.25 -18.78
CA PRO A 189 4.36 2.96 -18.22
C PRO A 189 5.30 1.80 -18.54
N LEU A 190 5.96 1.81 -19.70
CA LEU A 190 6.91 0.78 -20.13
C LEU A 190 8.13 0.62 -19.22
N ILE A 191 8.48 1.64 -18.42
CA ILE A 191 9.63 1.58 -17.50
C ILE A 191 9.29 0.90 -16.17
N LYS A 192 7.99 0.76 -15.83
CA LYS A 192 7.54 0.22 -14.53
C LYS A 192 8.21 -1.10 -14.16
N PRO A 193 8.33 -2.11 -15.05
CA PRO A 193 8.96 -3.38 -14.69
C PRO A 193 10.43 -3.22 -14.28
N SER A 194 11.17 -2.35 -14.97
CA SER A 194 12.57 -2.05 -14.67
C SER A 194 12.70 -1.32 -13.34
N VAL A 195 11.84 -0.33 -13.06
CA VAL A 195 11.82 0.38 -11.76
C VAL A 195 11.51 -0.58 -10.62
N VAL A 196 10.49 -1.43 -10.77
CA VAL A 196 10.13 -2.44 -9.76
C VAL A 196 11.29 -3.42 -9.52
N ALA A 197 11.99 -3.87 -10.56
CA ALA A 197 13.14 -4.75 -10.43
C ALA A 197 14.32 -4.10 -9.68
N GLU A 198 14.62 -2.82 -9.95
CA GLU A 198 15.68 -2.11 -9.21
C GLU A 198 15.30 -1.87 -7.74
N VAL A 199 14.03 -1.52 -7.47
CA VAL A 199 13.54 -1.32 -6.09
C VAL A 199 13.52 -2.65 -5.32
N GLU A 200 13.16 -3.74 -5.96
CA GLU A 200 13.26 -5.10 -5.40
C GLU A 200 14.69 -5.44 -4.98
N ARG A 201 15.67 -5.16 -5.85
CA ARG A 201 17.10 -5.35 -5.52
C ARG A 201 17.55 -4.49 -4.34
N LEU A 202 17.03 -3.27 -4.22
CA LEU A 202 17.31 -2.40 -3.08
C LEU A 202 16.74 -2.99 -1.79
N ILE A 203 15.49 -3.44 -1.79
CA ILE A 203 14.80 -3.96 -0.59
C ILE A 203 15.53 -5.20 -0.03
N TYR A 204 16.00 -6.08 -0.91
CA TYR A 204 16.64 -7.35 -0.54
C TYR A 204 18.16 -7.32 -0.38
N ARG A 205 18.81 -6.17 -0.62
CA ARG A 205 20.25 -6.03 -0.42
C ARG A 205 20.61 -6.21 1.07
N PRO A 206 21.72 -6.91 1.39
CA PRO A 206 22.20 -7.02 2.77
C PRO A 206 22.54 -5.63 3.32
N ASN A 207 22.27 -5.40 4.61
CA ASN A 207 22.58 -4.17 5.35
C ASN A 207 21.86 -2.89 4.87
N VAL A 208 20.69 -3.01 4.24
CA VAL A 208 19.85 -1.84 3.96
C VAL A 208 19.09 -1.41 5.22
N ALA A 209 19.06 -0.10 5.48
CA ALA A 209 18.35 0.47 6.61
C ALA A 209 16.83 0.19 6.50
N ALA A 210 16.18 -0.15 7.62
CA ALA A 210 14.73 -0.40 7.68
C ALA A 210 13.91 0.80 7.13
N LYS A 211 14.40 2.02 7.37
CA LYS A 211 13.80 3.26 6.84
C LYS A 211 13.85 3.33 5.30
N ALA A 212 14.94 2.86 4.69
CA ALA A 212 15.06 2.80 3.23
C ALA A 212 14.09 1.77 2.64
N GLN A 213 13.96 0.60 3.28
CA GLN A 213 12.96 -0.40 2.92
C GLN A 213 11.54 0.16 3.03
N TYR A 214 11.23 0.92 4.09
CA TYR A 214 9.93 1.56 4.26
C TYR A 214 9.58 2.51 3.10
N TYR A 215 10.46 3.44 2.69
CA TYR A 215 10.15 4.32 1.55
C TYR A 215 10.04 3.58 0.23
N ALA A 216 10.88 2.56 0.02
CA ALA A 216 10.78 1.70 -1.14
C ALA A 216 9.40 1.02 -1.22
N LEU A 217 8.91 0.48 -0.10
CA LEU A 217 7.58 -0.12 -0.01
C LEU A 217 6.45 0.90 -0.16
N CYS A 218 6.59 2.09 0.40
CA CYS A 218 5.63 3.18 0.21
C CYS A 218 5.49 3.53 -1.28
N PHE A 219 6.61 3.67 -1.99
CA PHE A 219 6.62 3.89 -3.44
C PHE A 219 5.91 2.73 -4.18
N LEU A 220 6.29 1.47 -3.91
CA LEU A 220 5.67 0.31 -4.57
C LEU A 220 4.15 0.25 -4.33
N SER A 221 3.70 0.50 -3.10
CA SER A 221 2.27 0.49 -2.73
C SER A 221 1.46 1.59 -3.41
N GLN A 222 2.12 2.65 -3.87
CA GLN A 222 1.51 3.80 -4.52
C GLN A 222 1.52 3.68 -6.05
N LEU A 223 2.20 2.67 -6.61
CA LEU A 223 2.30 2.45 -8.05
C LEU A 223 0.91 2.30 -8.68
N LEU A 224 0.65 3.08 -9.74
CA LEU A 224 -0.58 2.98 -10.52
C LEU A 224 -0.47 1.79 -11.46
N LEU A 225 -1.37 0.83 -11.30
CA LEU A 225 -1.47 -0.36 -12.14
C LEU A 225 -2.68 -0.21 -13.07
N SER A 226 -2.50 -0.66 -14.30
CA SER A 226 -3.55 -0.77 -15.31
C SER A 226 -3.99 -2.24 -15.47
N ASP A 227 -5.16 -2.47 -16.07
CA ASP A 227 -5.74 -3.82 -16.21
C ASP A 227 -4.91 -4.76 -17.11
N ASP A 228 -4.09 -4.20 -18.01
CA ASP A 228 -3.15 -4.92 -18.88
C ASP A 228 -1.86 -5.36 -18.16
N GLU A 229 -1.61 -4.86 -16.94
CA GLU A 229 -0.37 -5.10 -16.19
C GLU A 229 -0.46 -6.28 -15.20
N GLY A 230 -1.33 -7.26 -15.47
CA GLY A 230 -1.52 -8.45 -14.61
C GLY A 230 -0.24 -9.21 -14.21
N PRO A 231 0.75 -9.45 -15.11
CA PRO A 231 2.03 -10.06 -14.74
C PRO A 231 2.84 -9.22 -13.74
N LEU A 232 2.85 -7.90 -13.89
CA LEU A 232 3.54 -6.99 -12.97
C LEU A 232 2.85 -6.97 -11.60
N ALA A 233 1.52 -6.94 -11.59
CA ALA A 233 0.73 -7.02 -10.36
C ALA A 233 0.98 -8.32 -9.58
N ARG A 234 1.04 -9.48 -10.27
CA ARG A 234 1.41 -10.76 -9.66
C ARG A 234 2.81 -10.73 -9.04
N LYS A 235 3.79 -10.14 -9.76
CA LYS A 235 5.14 -9.95 -9.23
C LYS A 235 5.15 -9.10 -7.96
N LEU A 236 4.39 -8.00 -7.93
CA LEU A 236 4.28 -7.13 -6.75
C LEU A 236 3.64 -7.86 -5.56
N VAL A 237 2.56 -8.61 -5.79
CA VAL A 237 1.90 -9.41 -4.74
C VAL A 237 2.88 -10.43 -4.15
N SER A 238 3.62 -11.17 -4.99
CA SER A 238 4.67 -12.09 -4.51
C SER A 238 5.73 -11.35 -3.68
N LEU A 239 6.24 -10.23 -4.20
CA LEU A 239 7.25 -9.43 -3.52
C LEU A 239 6.79 -8.96 -2.14
N TYR A 240 5.54 -8.49 -2.03
CA TYR A 240 4.98 -8.06 -0.75
C TYR A 240 4.88 -9.22 0.23
N PHE A 241 4.38 -10.39 -0.19
CA PHE A 241 4.26 -11.55 0.68
C PHE A 241 5.63 -12.15 1.08
N ASP A 242 6.60 -12.14 0.17
CA ASP A 242 7.96 -12.62 0.46
C ASP A 242 8.65 -11.71 1.48
N PHE A 243 8.53 -10.39 1.30
CA PHE A 243 9.04 -9.43 2.27
C PHE A 243 8.31 -9.55 3.61
N PHE A 244 7.00 -9.74 3.55
CA PHE A 244 6.15 -9.98 4.70
C PHE A 244 6.60 -11.22 5.51
N LYS A 245 6.84 -12.36 4.86
CA LYS A 245 7.35 -13.59 5.49
C LYS A 245 8.69 -13.34 6.20
N ARG A 246 9.58 -12.56 5.58
CA ARG A 246 10.87 -12.18 6.20
C ARG A 246 10.69 -11.27 7.42
N CYS A 247 9.77 -10.32 7.39
CA CYS A 247 9.48 -9.46 8.54
C CYS A 247 8.99 -10.27 9.75
N VAL A 248 8.10 -11.24 9.52
CA VAL A 248 7.59 -12.12 10.59
C VAL A 248 8.68 -13.04 11.12
N GLN A 249 9.48 -13.68 10.26
CA GLN A 249 10.56 -14.56 10.67
C GLN A 249 11.65 -13.86 11.50
N LYS A 250 11.94 -12.59 11.18
CA LYS A 250 12.94 -11.80 11.91
C LYS A 250 12.39 -11.13 13.18
N ALA A 251 11.08 -11.23 13.46
CA ALA A 251 10.39 -10.45 14.49
C ALA A 251 10.66 -8.92 14.43
N GLN A 252 11.12 -8.41 13.29
CA GLN A 252 11.46 -6.99 13.04
C GLN A 252 10.33 -6.25 12.33
N ALA A 253 9.07 -6.64 12.60
CA ALA A 253 7.93 -6.09 11.91
C ALA A 253 7.46 -4.78 12.56
N ASP A 254 7.88 -3.64 12.02
CA ASP A 254 7.23 -2.36 12.34
C ASP A 254 5.78 -2.38 11.82
N SER A 255 4.82 -2.06 12.68
CA SER A 255 3.38 -2.01 12.36
C SER A 255 3.09 -1.10 11.16
N ARG A 256 3.89 -0.04 10.97
CA ARG A 256 3.81 0.86 9.81
C ARG A 256 4.15 0.13 8.51
N THR A 257 5.22 -0.66 8.51
CA THR A 257 5.66 -1.42 7.34
C THR A 257 4.64 -2.49 6.96
N LEU A 258 4.10 -3.22 7.95
CA LEU A 258 3.05 -4.21 7.71
C LEU A 258 1.79 -3.60 7.10
N ARG A 259 1.37 -2.42 7.58
CA ARG A 259 0.23 -1.68 7.02
C ARG A 259 0.45 -1.29 5.56
N VAL A 260 1.66 -0.83 5.21
CA VAL A 260 2.02 -0.49 3.82
C VAL A 260 1.98 -1.73 2.93
N LEU A 261 2.51 -2.86 3.40
CA LEU A 261 2.47 -4.13 2.66
C LEU A 261 1.03 -4.58 2.40
N LEU A 262 0.17 -4.59 3.43
CA LEU A 262 -1.24 -4.98 3.27
C LEU A 262 -2.01 -4.03 2.35
N THR A 263 -1.71 -2.73 2.41
CA THR A 263 -2.29 -1.75 1.48
C THR A 263 -1.84 -2.02 0.05
N GLY A 264 -0.55 -2.30 -0.15
CA GLY A 264 0.02 -2.65 -1.45
C GLY A 264 -0.58 -3.93 -2.03
N VAL A 265 -0.76 -4.98 -1.21
CA VAL A 265 -1.40 -6.23 -1.66
C VAL A 265 -2.87 -5.99 -2.00
N ASN A 266 -3.65 -5.35 -1.12
CA ASN A 266 -5.07 -5.04 -1.39
C ASN A 266 -5.27 -4.25 -2.68
N ARG A 267 -4.34 -3.37 -3.03
CA ARG A 267 -4.38 -2.59 -4.27
C ARG A 267 -3.92 -3.36 -5.49
N ALA A 268 -2.87 -4.18 -5.39
CA ALA A 268 -2.31 -4.92 -6.52
C ALA A 268 -3.11 -6.20 -6.85
N PHE A 269 -3.76 -6.79 -5.85
CA PHE A 269 -4.44 -8.08 -5.97
C PHE A 269 -5.56 -8.12 -7.02
N PRO A 270 -6.45 -7.10 -7.15
CA PRO A 270 -7.46 -7.07 -8.21
C PRO A 270 -6.86 -7.21 -9.62
N TYR A 271 -5.76 -6.51 -9.90
CA TYR A 271 -5.05 -6.53 -11.18
C TYR A 271 -4.28 -7.84 -11.39
N ALA A 272 -3.74 -8.42 -10.31
CA ALA A 272 -3.07 -9.72 -10.36
C ALA A 272 -4.03 -10.85 -10.77
N ARG A 273 -5.33 -10.69 -10.47
CA ARG A 273 -6.39 -11.62 -10.86
C ARG A 273 -6.88 -11.41 -12.29
N ALA A 274 -6.93 -10.17 -12.76
CA ALA A 274 -7.35 -9.83 -14.12
C ALA A 274 -6.33 -10.40 -15.14
N GLY A 275 -6.64 -11.54 -15.75
CA GLY A 275 -5.78 -12.20 -16.75
C GLY A 275 -5.00 -13.42 -16.25
N ALA A 276 -5.31 -13.91 -15.05
CA ALA A 276 -4.69 -15.10 -14.49
C ALA A 276 -5.61 -16.32 -14.73
N PRO A 277 -5.09 -17.49 -15.18
CA PRO A 277 -5.90 -18.69 -15.31
C PRO A 277 -6.47 -19.08 -13.93
N GLU A 278 -7.73 -19.50 -13.92
CA GLU A 278 -8.48 -19.90 -12.74
C GLU A 278 -7.60 -20.79 -11.83
N GLY A 279 -7.27 -20.32 -10.63
CA GLY A 279 -6.41 -21.05 -9.67
C GLY A 279 -5.07 -20.41 -9.34
N THR A 280 -4.64 -19.34 -10.03
CA THR A 280 -3.45 -18.53 -9.64
C THR A 280 -3.76 -17.53 -8.51
N GLY A 281 -4.45 -18.02 -7.48
CA GLY A 281 -4.64 -17.28 -6.23
C GLY A 281 -3.36 -17.24 -5.39
N VAL A 282 -3.38 -16.43 -4.34
CA VAL A 282 -2.36 -16.43 -3.28
C VAL A 282 -2.10 -17.89 -2.82
N PRO A 283 -0.84 -18.36 -2.76
CA PRO A 283 -0.48 -19.68 -2.25
C PRO A 283 -1.03 -19.93 -0.85
N ASP A 284 -1.39 -21.18 -0.54
CA ASP A 284 -2.02 -21.51 0.75
C ASP A 284 -1.09 -21.24 1.95
N ASP A 285 0.22 -21.40 1.78
CA ASP A 285 1.24 -20.99 2.77
C ASP A 285 1.13 -19.51 3.17
N GLN A 286 0.81 -18.65 2.22
CA GLN A 286 0.67 -17.21 2.46
C GLN A 286 -0.67 -16.90 3.16
N LEU A 287 -1.73 -17.68 2.89
CA LEU A 287 -3.00 -17.59 3.62
C LEU A 287 -2.84 -18.01 5.08
N ASP A 288 -2.09 -19.07 5.34
CA ASP A 288 -1.78 -19.52 6.70
C ASP A 288 -1.04 -18.48 7.53
N LEU A 289 -0.08 -17.81 6.90
CA LEU A 289 0.64 -16.71 7.51
C LEU A 289 -0.33 -15.56 7.85
N MET A 290 -1.22 -15.19 6.92
CA MET A 290 -2.21 -14.14 7.14
C MET A 290 -3.15 -14.46 8.31
N PHE A 291 -3.65 -15.69 8.41
CA PHE A 291 -4.47 -16.10 9.55
C PHE A 291 -3.73 -15.98 10.87
N ARG A 292 -2.44 -16.32 10.90
CA ARG A 292 -1.61 -16.15 12.09
C ARG A 292 -1.50 -14.69 12.51
N LEU A 293 -1.38 -13.76 11.56
CA LEU A 293 -1.27 -12.32 11.84
C LEU A 293 -2.51 -11.71 12.42
N VAL A 294 -3.70 -12.10 11.93
CA VAL A 294 -4.97 -11.57 12.43
C VAL A 294 -5.04 -11.72 13.95
N HIS A 295 -4.45 -12.79 14.49
CA HIS A 295 -4.41 -13.05 15.93
C HIS A 295 -3.29 -12.34 16.68
N LEU A 296 -2.19 -11.98 16.01
CA LEU A 296 -1.00 -11.39 16.66
C LEU A 296 -0.96 -9.86 16.57
N MET A 297 -1.60 -9.28 15.56
CA MET A 297 -1.46 -7.86 15.23
C MET A 297 -2.61 -7.00 15.78
N ASP A 298 -2.35 -5.70 15.83
CA ASP A 298 -3.34 -4.68 16.19
C ASP A 298 -4.60 -4.78 15.32
N PHE A 299 -5.73 -4.34 15.88
CA PHE A 299 -7.04 -4.41 15.24
C PHE A 299 -7.05 -3.86 13.81
N ASN A 300 -6.45 -2.69 13.56
CA ASN A 300 -6.39 -2.08 12.23
C ASN A 300 -5.69 -2.95 11.18
N ILE A 301 -4.57 -3.59 11.55
CA ILE A 301 -3.82 -4.47 10.65
C ILE A 301 -4.61 -5.77 10.45
N ALA A 302 -5.22 -6.28 11.52
CA ALA A 302 -6.08 -7.45 11.48
C ALA A 302 -7.30 -7.23 10.57
N THR A 303 -7.97 -6.08 10.62
CA THR A 303 -9.11 -5.74 9.75
C THR A 303 -8.69 -5.72 8.28
N GLN A 304 -7.59 -5.04 7.93
CA GLN A 304 -7.07 -5.04 6.55
C GLN A 304 -6.68 -6.43 6.06
N THR A 305 -6.10 -7.26 6.94
CA THR A 305 -5.73 -8.64 6.65
C THR A 305 -6.98 -9.50 6.42
N LEU A 306 -8.01 -9.35 7.25
CA LEU A 306 -9.28 -10.05 7.11
C LEU A 306 -10.03 -9.64 5.83
N MET A 307 -9.96 -8.37 5.43
CA MET A 307 -10.52 -7.92 4.15
C MET A 307 -9.85 -8.61 2.97
N LEU A 308 -8.52 -8.71 2.98
CA LEU A 308 -7.76 -9.40 1.95
C LEU A 308 -8.07 -10.91 1.94
N LEU A 309 -8.11 -11.54 3.12
CA LEU A 309 -8.51 -12.94 3.26
C LEU A 309 -9.90 -13.18 2.65
N PHE A 310 -10.87 -12.33 2.98
CA PHE A 310 -12.21 -12.42 2.42
C PHE A 310 -12.20 -12.32 0.90
N GLN A 311 -11.48 -11.36 0.32
CA GLN A 311 -11.41 -11.18 -1.12
C GLN A 311 -10.75 -12.38 -1.84
N VAL A 312 -9.68 -12.93 -1.27
CA VAL A 312 -8.97 -14.09 -1.86
C VAL A 312 -9.84 -15.35 -1.76
N MET A 313 -10.46 -15.58 -0.60
CA MET A 313 -11.24 -16.79 -0.33
C MET A 313 -12.60 -16.78 -1.03
N ASP A 314 -13.25 -15.61 -1.14
CA ASP A 314 -14.48 -15.46 -1.93
C ASP A 314 -14.19 -15.71 -3.42
N ALA A 315 -13.03 -15.26 -3.93
CA ALA A 315 -12.62 -15.58 -5.30
C ALA A 315 -12.35 -17.07 -5.54
N LYS A 316 -11.89 -17.81 -4.52
CA LYS A 316 -11.73 -19.27 -4.57
C LYS A 316 -13.04 -20.03 -4.24
N SER A 317 -14.14 -19.33 -3.96
CA SER A 317 -15.39 -19.91 -3.39
C SER A 317 -15.14 -20.82 -2.18
N SER A 318 -14.08 -20.54 -1.41
CA SER A 318 -13.56 -21.40 -0.35
C SER A 318 -13.53 -20.67 0.99
N LEU A 319 -14.65 -20.04 1.37
CA LEU A 319 -14.79 -19.38 2.68
C LEU A 319 -14.79 -20.44 3.79
N SER A 320 -13.66 -20.60 4.46
CA SER A 320 -13.47 -21.62 5.50
C SER A 320 -13.96 -21.17 6.87
N ASP A 321 -14.27 -22.14 7.73
CA ASP A 321 -14.63 -21.91 9.13
C ASP A 321 -13.56 -21.14 9.91
N ARG A 322 -12.29 -21.25 9.48
CA ARG A 322 -11.17 -20.51 10.07
C ARG A 322 -11.32 -19.00 9.87
N PHE A 323 -11.81 -18.57 8.71
CA PHE A 323 -12.12 -17.16 8.45
C PHE A 323 -13.21 -16.65 9.39
N TYR A 324 -14.32 -17.37 9.47
CA TYR A 324 -15.40 -16.97 10.36
C TYR A 324 -15.00 -17.04 11.84
N GLY A 325 -14.22 -18.03 12.26
CA GLY A 325 -13.67 -18.09 13.62
C GLY A 325 -12.78 -16.88 13.95
N ALA A 326 -11.92 -16.47 13.02
CA ALA A 326 -11.06 -15.29 13.19
C ALA A 326 -11.86 -13.99 13.24
N LEU A 327 -12.82 -13.83 12.32
CA LEU A 327 -13.72 -12.68 12.28
C LEU A 327 -14.60 -12.60 13.53
N TYR A 328 -15.17 -13.73 13.95
CA TYR A 328 -16.01 -13.86 15.14
C TYR A 328 -15.24 -13.43 16.39
N ARG A 329 -14.00 -13.88 16.55
CA ARG A 329 -13.15 -13.47 17.68
C ARG A 329 -12.88 -11.96 17.66
N LYS A 330 -12.64 -11.36 16.49
CA LYS A 330 -12.37 -9.92 16.36
C LYS A 330 -13.61 -9.04 16.60
N SER A 331 -14.83 -9.58 16.53
CA SER A 331 -16.06 -8.82 16.81
C SER A 331 -16.20 -8.33 18.26
N LEU A 332 -15.53 -8.96 19.23
CA LEU A 332 -15.50 -8.52 20.64
C LEU A 332 -14.11 -8.01 21.06
N ASP A 333 -13.26 -7.62 20.09
CA ASP A 333 -11.96 -7.04 20.39
C ASP A 333 -12.14 -5.64 21.00
N PRO A 334 -11.64 -5.35 22.23
CA PRO A 334 -11.78 -4.04 22.86
C PRO A 334 -11.20 -2.90 22.01
N ALA A 335 -10.20 -3.18 21.16
CA ALA A 335 -9.60 -2.19 20.28
C ALA A 335 -10.54 -1.67 19.18
N LEU A 336 -11.72 -2.29 18.99
CA LEU A 336 -12.73 -1.83 18.05
C LEU A 336 -13.23 -0.40 18.37
N GLU A 337 -13.38 -0.05 19.65
CA GLU A 337 -13.91 1.25 20.08
C GLU A 337 -13.02 2.44 19.66
N HIS A 338 -11.70 2.26 19.69
CA HIS A 338 -10.73 3.31 19.37
C HIS A 338 -10.10 3.14 17.98
N SER A 339 -10.61 2.20 17.19
CA SER A 339 -10.12 1.90 15.85
C SER A 339 -10.52 2.97 14.84
N THR A 340 -9.60 3.32 13.94
CA THR A 340 -9.91 4.16 12.76
C THR A 340 -10.58 3.39 11.64
N GLN A 341 -10.71 2.07 11.76
CA GLN A 341 -11.24 1.17 10.73
C GLN A 341 -12.59 0.53 11.10
N GLN A 342 -13.34 1.14 12.02
CA GLN A 342 -14.67 0.67 12.43
C GLN A 342 -15.59 0.43 11.22
N THR A 343 -15.70 1.41 10.31
CA THR A 343 -16.52 1.32 9.10
C THR A 343 -16.09 0.17 8.20
N LEU A 344 -14.77 -0.03 8.00
CA LEU A 344 -14.24 -1.12 7.18
C LEU A 344 -14.55 -2.49 7.78
N PHE A 345 -14.43 -2.60 9.11
CA PHE A 345 -14.74 -3.84 9.82
C PHE A 345 -16.23 -4.19 9.76
N LEU A 346 -17.12 -3.22 9.99
CA LEU A 346 -18.57 -3.46 9.88
C LEU A 346 -18.98 -3.80 8.45
N ASN A 347 -18.40 -3.15 7.44
CA ASN A 347 -18.65 -3.48 6.04
C ASN A 347 -18.19 -4.91 5.69
N LEU A 348 -17.02 -5.32 6.19
CA LEU A 348 -16.53 -6.68 6.02
C LEU A 348 -17.49 -7.68 6.69
N LEU A 349 -17.92 -7.40 7.92
CA LEU A 349 -18.84 -8.25 8.67
C LEU A 349 -20.17 -8.42 7.91
N TYR A 350 -20.76 -7.33 7.42
CA TYR A 350 -21.98 -7.39 6.61
C TYR A 350 -21.79 -8.24 5.34
N ARG A 351 -20.71 -8.02 4.58
CA ARG A 351 -20.43 -8.78 3.35
C ARG A 351 -20.23 -10.27 3.62
N ALA A 352 -19.50 -10.60 4.69
CA ALA A 352 -19.28 -11.98 5.11
C ALA A 352 -20.61 -12.67 5.48
N LEU A 353 -21.42 -12.04 6.34
CA LEU A 353 -22.70 -12.60 6.78
C LEU A 353 -23.73 -12.72 5.65
N LYS A 354 -23.71 -11.79 4.69
CA LYS A 354 -24.58 -11.87 3.51
C LYS A 354 -24.26 -13.08 2.63
N ARG A 355 -22.97 -13.44 2.51
CA ARG A 355 -22.48 -14.55 1.68
C ARG A 355 -22.60 -15.92 2.37
N ASP A 356 -22.57 -15.94 3.69
CA ASP A 356 -22.51 -17.15 4.52
C ASP A 356 -23.78 -18.01 4.45
N GLU A 357 -23.72 -19.24 3.96
CA GLU A 357 -24.90 -20.11 3.83
C GLU A 357 -25.40 -20.71 5.17
N GLU A 358 -24.59 -20.68 6.23
CA GLU A 358 -24.90 -21.33 7.50
C GLU A 358 -25.65 -20.41 8.49
N ASP A 359 -26.95 -20.63 8.63
CA ASP A 359 -27.83 -19.82 9.50
C ASP A 359 -27.43 -19.87 10.99
N ARG A 360 -26.92 -21.01 11.47
CA ARG A 360 -26.42 -21.14 12.86
C ARG A 360 -25.27 -20.18 13.13
N ARG A 361 -24.34 -20.08 12.16
CA ARG A 361 -23.19 -19.20 12.23
C ARG A 361 -23.62 -17.74 12.17
N VAL A 362 -24.52 -17.38 11.25
CA VAL A 362 -25.03 -16.00 11.16
C VAL A 362 -25.74 -15.61 12.47
N LYS A 363 -26.56 -16.48 13.06
CA LYS A 363 -27.20 -16.24 14.37
C LYS A 363 -26.18 -16.02 15.49
N ALA A 364 -25.09 -16.79 15.51
CA ALA A 364 -23.98 -16.59 16.43
C ALA A 364 -23.33 -15.22 16.32
N PHE A 365 -23.11 -14.75 15.08
CA PHE A 365 -22.58 -13.41 14.81
C PHE A 365 -23.55 -12.31 15.23
N LEU A 366 -24.83 -12.43 14.90
CA LEU A 366 -25.85 -11.46 15.32
C LEU A 366 -25.88 -11.34 16.85
N LYS A 367 -25.90 -12.47 17.56
CA LYS A 367 -25.84 -12.51 19.03
C LYS A 367 -24.60 -11.80 19.56
N ARG A 368 -23.42 -12.08 18.98
CA ARG A 368 -22.16 -11.45 19.40
C ARG A 368 -22.11 -9.94 19.10
N VAL A 369 -22.65 -9.51 17.96
CA VAL A 369 -22.75 -8.07 17.62
C VAL A 369 -23.66 -7.35 18.60
N LEU A 370 -24.81 -7.95 18.95
CA LEU A 370 -25.71 -7.38 19.94
C LEU A 370 -25.07 -7.30 21.33
N GLN A 371 -24.23 -8.28 21.70
CA GLN A 371 -23.42 -8.22 22.92
C GLN A 371 -22.40 -7.10 22.88
N ALA A 372 -21.73 -6.91 21.74
CA ALA A 372 -20.81 -5.80 21.55
C ALA A 372 -21.55 -4.46 21.74
N CYS A 373 -22.73 -4.28 21.15
CA CYS A 373 -23.52 -3.04 21.27
C CYS A 373 -23.75 -2.56 22.71
N LEU A 374 -23.84 -3.47 23.69
CA LEU A 374 -24.07 -3.11 25.10
C LEU A 374 -22.91 -2.33 25.73
N TYR A 375 -21.70 -2.47 25.18
CA TYR A 375 -20.47 -1.87 25.73
C TYR A 375 -19.85 -0.82 24.81
N GLN A 376 -20.47 -0.55 23.65
CA GLN A 376 -19.94 0.40 22.68
C GLN A 376 -20.55 1.79 22.83
N THR A 377 -19.84 2.78 22.29
CA THR A 377 -20.32 4.15 22.15
C THR A 377 -21.59 4.22 21.28
N PRO A 378 -22.48 5.21 21.49
CA PRO A 378 -23.77 5.29 20.80
C PRO A 378 -23.68 5.26 19.27
N HIS A 379 -22.69 5.92 18.67
CA HIS A 379 -22.47 5.87 17.22
C HIS A 379 -22.16 4.48 16.69
N LEU A 380 -21.28 3.76 17.39
CA LEU A 380 -20.88 2.42 16.98
C LEU A 380 -22.00 1.40 17.22
N ALA A 381 -22.73 1.52 18.34
CA ALA A 381 -23.93 0.74 18.61
C ALA A 381 -25.01 0.95 17.53
N CYS A 382 -25.26 2.19 17.11
CA CYS A 382 -26.17 2.50 16.00
C CYS A 382 -25.71 1.84 14.68
N GLY A 383 -24.42 1.93 14.34
CA GLY A 383 -23.87 1.28 13.13
C GLY A 383 -24.00 -0.24 13.16
N MET A 384 -23.74 -0.86 14.31
CA MET A 384 -23.95 -2.30 14.51
C MET A 384 -25.43 -2.70 14.42
N LEU A 385 -26.37 -1.90 14.97
CA LEU A 385 -27.81 -2.15 14.88
C LEU A 385 -28.32 -2.02 13.44
N VAL A 386 -27.79 -1.09 12.65
CA VAL A 386 -28.09 -1.00 11.21
C VAL A 386 -27.59 -2.25 10.49
N LEU A 387 -26.38 -2.71 10.75
CA LEU A 387 -25.86 -3.96 10.19
C LEU A 387 -26.76 -5.16 10.53
N VAL A 388 -27.14 -5.30 11.81
CA VAL A 388 -28.08 -6.35 12.25
C VAL A 388 -29.40 -6.24 11.48
N SER A 389 -29.94 -5.03 11.35
CA SER A 389 -31.17 -4.81 10.59
C SER A 389 -31.04 -5.20 9.11
N GLU A 390 -29.93 -4.90 8.45
CA GLU A 390 -29.72 -5.25 7.03
C GLU A 390 -29.59 -6.77 6.84
N VAL A 391 -28.92 -7.47 7.75
CA VAL A 391 -28.84 -8.94 7.69
C VAL A 391 -30.22 -9.58 7.90
N LEU A 392 -31.03 -9.04 8.82
CA LEU A 392 -32.39 -9.53 9.07
C LEU A 392 -33.36 -9.27 7.91
N LYS A 393 -33.18 -8.19 7.14
CA LYS A 393 -33.96 -7.98 5.90
C LYS A 393 -33.76 -9.14 4.92
N ILE A 394 -32.54 -9.65 4.84
CA ILE A 394 -32.19 -10.79 3.97
C ILE A 394 -32.69 -12.11 4.59
N ARG A 395 -32.60 -12.24 5.92
CA ARG A 395 -32.95 -13.47 6.65
C ARG A 395 -33.85 -13.18 7.86
N PRO A 396 -35.16 -12.98 7.65
CA PRO A 396 -36.07 -12.54 8.72
C PRO A 396 -36.29 -13.61 9.81
N LYS A 397 -36.01 -14.89 9.52
CA LYS A 397 -36.24 -16.02 10.43
C LYS A 397 -35.13 -16.22 11.47
N LEU A 398 -34.01 -15.48 11.39
CA LEU A 398 -32.84 -15.72 12.25
C LEU A 398 -33.01 -15.22 13.68
N LEU A 399 -33.78 -14.15 13.87
CA LEU A 399 -34.10 -13.62 15.19
C LEU A 399 -35.51 -14.06 15.58
N GLU A 400 -35.60 -15.26 16.13
CA GLU A 400 -36.78 -15.67 16.86
C GLU A 400 -36.80 -14.94 18.21
N THR A 401 -37.49 -13.80 18.24
CA THR A 401 -37.86 -13.06 19.45
C THR A 401 -38.90 -13.79 20.32
N ARG A 402 -39.26 -15.03 19.96
CA ARG A 402 -40.35 -15.81 20.56
C ARG A 402 -40.01 -16.44 21.92
N SER A 403 -38.75 -16.44 22.37
CA SER A 403 -38.33 -17.13 23.61
C SER A 403 -37.97 -16.21 24.77
N PHE A 404 -38.43 -14.96 24.80
CA PHE A 404 -38.34 -14.16 26.03
C PHE A 404 -39.26 -14.71 27.14
N ASP A 405 -40.32 -15.43 26.76
CA ASP A 405 -41.34 -15.98 27.67
C ASP A 405 -41.34 -17.52 27.68
N ALA A 406 -40.24 -18.17 27.27
CA ALA A 406 -40.08 -19.60 27.58
C ALA A 406 -39.98 -19.72 29.11
N THR A 407 -41.11 -19.97 29.75
CA THR A 407 -41.21 -20.21 31.18
C THR A 407 -40.21 -21.30 31.55
N ALA A 408 -39.69 -21.22 32.77
CA ALA A 408 -38.79 -22.20 33.37
C ALA A 408 -39.39 -23.62 33.51
N GLN A 409 -40.46 -23.94 32.77
CA GLN A 409 -41.19 -25.21 32.79
C GLN A 409 -40.76 -26.19 31.69
N ASP A 410 -40.01 -25.76 30.67
CA ASP A 410 -39.38 -26.65 29.68
C ASP A 410 -37.90 -26.92 29.99
N ALA A 411 -37.45 -26.64 31.21
CA ALA A 411 -36.19 -27.15 31.71
C ALA A 411 -36.35 -28.65 31.98
N PRO A 412 -35.52 -29.55 31.41
CA PRO A 412 -35.51 -30.94 31.86
C PRO A 412 -35.20 -30.93 33.34
N SER A 413 -36.06 -31.59 34.12
CA SER A 413 -36.05 -31.70 35.57
C SER A 413 -34.63 -31.69 36.12
N THR A 414 -34.30 -30.63 36.87
CA THR A 414 -33.10 -30.61 37.71
C THR A 414 -33.42 -31.48 38.93
N ASN A 415 -33.20 -32.78 38.80
CA ASN A 415 -33.14 -33.64 39.98
C ASN A 415 -31.90 -33.28 40.79
N GLY A 416 -32.16 -32.69 41.96
CA GLY A 416 -31.52 -33.05 43.21
C GLY A 416 -30.19 -32.37 43.51
N ILE A 417 -30.25 -31.25 44.23
CA ILE A 417 -29.55 -31.09 45.52
C ILE A 417 -30.41 -30.16 46.38
N ALA A 418 -31.29 -30.72 47.21
CA ALA A 418 -31.87 -30.05 48.37
C ALA A 418 -31.87 -31.07 49.50
N GLY A 419 -31.35 -30.66 50.65
CA GLY A 419 -31.00 -31.55 51.75
C GLY A 419 -32.20 -32.18 52.44
N ASP A 420 -31.92 -33.36 52.96
CA ASP A 420 -32.61 -34.15 53.98
C ASP A 420 -33.76 -33.47 54.73
N ALA A 421 -34.93 -34.11 54.64
CA ALA A 421 -35.83 -34.27 55.77
C ALA A 421 -36.54 -35.64 55.61
N ASP A 422 -36.31 -36.50 56.60
CA ASP A 422 -36.88 -37.83 56.88
C ASP A 422 -38.19 -38.19 56.16
N ASP A 423 -38.20 -39.32 55.43
CA ASP A 423 -39.31 -40.28 55.47
C ASP A 423 -38.85 -41.68 55.01
N ASP A 424 -39.11 -42.68 55.86
CA ASP A 424 -38.77 -44.09 55.68
C ASP A 424 -39.73 -44.77 54.69
N SER A 425 -39.25 -45.21 53.52
CA SER A 425 -39.87 -46.34 52.80
C SER A 425 -38.89 -46.99 51.82
N GLU A 426 -38.55 -48.25 52.09
CA GLU A 426 -37.76 -49.13 51.21
C GLU A 426 -38.55 -49.49 49.94
N ASP A 427 -38.14 -48.96 48.79
CA ASP A 427 -38.48 -49.50 47.47
C ASP A 427 -37.24 -49.43 46.56
N GLU A 428 -36.71 -50.59 46.16
CA GLU A 428 -35.50 -50.71 45.33
C GLU A 428 -35.75 -50.20 43.89
N HIS A 429 -35.40 -48.96 43.61
CA HIS A 429 -35.39 -48.38 42.26
C HIS A 429 -34.03 -48.64 41.59
N TYR A 430 -34.00 -49.49 40.56
CA TYR A 430 -32.81 -49.69 39.73
C TYR A 430 -32.62 -48.47 38.81
N GLU A 431 -31.54 -47.72 38.96
CA GLU A 431 -31.11 -46.69 38.00
C GLU A 431 -30.29 -47.33 36.87
N ASP A 432 -30.80 -47.28 35.64
CA ASP A 432 -30.02 -47.63 34.46
C ASP A 432 -28.84 -46.66 34.28
N ALA A 433 -27.65 -47.20 34.01
CA ALA A 433 -26.43 -46.43 33.78
C ALA A 433 -26.62 -45.38 32.66
N PRO A 434 -26.08 -44.15 32.81
CA PRO A 434 -26.30 -43.07 31.86
C PRO A 434 -25.74 -43.43 30.47
N ASP A 435 -26.62 -43.35 29.46
CA ASP A 435 -26.32 -43.50 28.04
C ASP A 435 -25.26 -42.50 27.58
N ASP A 436 -24.16 -43.02 27.00
CA ASP A 436 -22.97 -42.29 26.54
C ASP A 436 -23.20 -41.62 25.17
N SER A 437 -24.39 -41.05 24.96
CA SER A 437 -24.70 -40.23 23.79
C SER A 437 -24.26 -38.77 24.06
N PRO A 438 -23.59 -38.08 23.11
CA PRO A 438 -23.08 -36.72 23.34
C PRO A 438 -24.25 -35.77 23.57
N ARG A 439 -24.49 -35.38 24.82
CA ARG A 439 -25.51 -34.41 25.23
C ARG A 439 -25.43 -33.15 24.35
N ALA A 440 -26.53 -32.82 23.67
CA ALA A 440 -26.66 -31.57 22.91
C ALA A 440 -26.29 -30.36 23.80
N PRO A 441 -25.55 -29.36 23.29
CA PRO A 441 -25.12 -28.21 24.08
C PRO A 441 -26.33 -27.40 24.56
N ARG A 442 -26.65 -27.48 25.85
CA ARG A 442 -27.85 -26.91 26.49
C ARG A 442 -27.83 -25.37 26.67
N GLY A 443 -26.92 -24.63 26.05
CA GLY A 443 -26.87 -23.17 26.24
C GLY A 443 -25.79 -22.43 25.44
N TYR A 444 -25.97 -21.11 25.34
CA TYR A 444 -25.04 -20.22 24.63
C TYR A 444 -23.72 -20.04 25.39
N LYS A 445 -22.60 -20.20 24.68
CA LYS A 445 -21.23 -20.02 25.17
C LYS A 445 -20.60 -18.76 24.54
N PRO A 446 -20.57 -17.62 25.26
CA PRO A 446 -20.05 -16.35 24.73
C PRO A 446 -18.57 -16.43 24.30
N LEU A 447 -17.76 -17.22 25.01
CA LEU A 447 -16.32 -17.36 24.78
C LEU A 447 -15.95 -18.45 23.76
N ALA A 448 -16.92 -19.07 23.09
CA ALA A 448 -16.67 -20.06 22.07
C ALA A 448 -15.81 -19.48 20.93
N ARG A 449 -14.78 -20.23 20.51
CA ARG A 449 -13.88 -19.84 19.41
C ARG A 449 -14.53 -19.98 18.04
N ASN A 450 -15.26 -21.07 17.83
CA ASN A 450 -15.97 -21.31 16.58
C ASN A 450 -17.45 -20.90 16.74
N PRO A 451 -17.96 -19.98 15.89
CA PRO A 451 -19.36 -19.55 15.95
C PRO A 451 -20.36 -20.69 15.72
N LEU A 452 -20.00 -21.75 15.00
CA LEU A 452 -20.90 -22.88 14.72
C LEU A 452 -21.29 -23.67 15.98
N TYR A 453 -20.42 -23.68 17.00
CA TYR A 453 -20.60 -24.49 18.22
C TYR A 453 -20.87 -23.65 19.47
N CYS A 454 -21.28 -22.39 19.29
CA CYS A 454 -21.53 -21.49 20.41
C CYS A 454 -22.94 -21.64 21.02
N GLY A 455 -23.88 -22.34 20.37
CA GLY A 455 -25.23 -22.55 20.90
C GLY A 455 -26.12 -21.30 20.86
N ALA A 456 -25.86 -20.35 19.93
CA ALA A 456 -26.66 -19.12 19.80
C ALA A 456 -28.08 -19.40 19.31
N GLU A 457 -28.29 -20.53 18.64
CA GLU A 457 -29.60 -21.04 18.22
C GLU A 457 -30.57 -21.23 19.38
N HIS A 458 -30.05 -21.56 20.57
CA HIS A 458 -30.84 -21.84 21.76
C HIS A 458 -31.00 -20.62 22.69
N SER A 459 -30.48 -19.44 22.33
CA SER A 459 -30.50 -18.26 23.18
C SER A 459 -31.34 -17.13 22.58
N ALA A 460 -32.21 -16.53 23.40
CA ALA A 460 -32.95 -15.33 23.04
C ALA A 460 -32.04 -14.10 22.99
N ALA A 461 -32.39 -13.10 22.18
CA ALA A 461 -31.64 -11.85 22.02
C ALA A 461 -31.96 -10.81 23.12
N TRP A 462 -31.70 -11.15 24.39
CA TRP A 462 -31.92 -10.29 25.56
C TRP A 462 -31.27 -8.91 25.46
N GLU A 463 -30.15 -8.83 24.74
CA GLU A 463 -29.42 -7.58 24.50
C GLU A 463 -30.30 -6.54 23.80
N LEU A 464 -31.18 -6.94 22.87
CA LEU A 464 -32.10 -6.01 22.20
C LEU A 464 -33.11 -5.38 23.17
N ARG A 465 -33.56 -6.14 24.18
CA ARG A 465 -34.48 -5.64 25.21
C ARG A 465 -33.79 -4.62 26.12
N HIS A 466 -32.52 -4.80 26.43
CA HIS A 466 -31.76 -3.80 27.16
C HIS A 466 -31.44 -2.58 26.30
N LEU A 467 -31.08 -2.78 25.03
CA LEU A 467 -30.79 -1.68 24.10
C LEU A 467 -32.01 -0.82 23.79
N SER A 468 -33.24 -1.35 23.86
CA SER A 468 -34.46 -0.56 23.68
C SER A 468 -34.70 0.43 24.84
N GLN A 469 -34.03 0.25 25.98
CA GLN A 469 -34.04 1.13 27.14
C GLN A 469 -32.76 1.97 27.26
N HIS A 470 -31.97 2.05 26.19
CA HIS A 470 -30.69 2.75 26.19
C HIS A 470 -30.87 4.27 26.38
N HIS A 471 -29.95 4.90 27.11
CA HIS A 471 -30.00 6.33 27.43
C HIS A 471 -29.98 7.23 26.18
N HIS A 472 -29.30 6.80 25.11
CA HIS A 472 -29.29 7.50 23.83
C HIS A 472 -30.56 7.18 23.01
N PRO A 473 -31.39 8.17 22.67
CA PRO A 473 -32.73 7.96 22.09
C PRO A 473 -32.69 7.23 20.74
N THR A 474 -31.69 7.49 19.91
CA THR A 474 -31.57 6.80 18.61
C THR A 474 -31.24 5.31 18.78
N VAL A 475 -30.43 4.95 19.78
CA VAL A 475 -30.07 3.54 20.02
C VAL A 475 -31.33 2.79 20.47
N ALA A 476 -32.10 3.37 21.39
CA ALA A 476 -33.39 2.84 21.82
C ALA A 476 -34.39 2.70 20.66
N LEU A 477 -34.49 3.71 19.79
CA LEU A 477 -35.35 3.67 18.61
C LEU A 477 -34.92 2.59 17.60
N PHE A 478 -33.62 2.43 17.36
CA PHE A 478 -33.12 1.42 16.42
C PHE A 478 -33.32 0.01 16.99
N ALA A 479 -33.02 -0.21 18.28
CA ALA A 479 -33.21 -1.49 18.94
C ALA A 479 -34.70 -1.90 19.00
N SER A 480 -35.61 -0.98 19.30
CA SER A 480 -37.06 -1.24 19.28
C SER A 480 -37.60 -1.56 17.88
N ARG A 481 -37.06 -0.93 16.83
CA ARG A 481 -37.37 -1.29 15.43
C ARG A 481 -36.91 -2.70 15.10
N VAL A 482 -35.66 -3.04 15.42
CA VAL A 482 -35.13 -4.41 15.21
C VAL A 482 -35.95 -5.44 15.99
N LEU A 483 -36.32 -5.15 17.25
CA LEU A 483 -37.13 -6.04 18.10
C LEU A 483 -38.53 -6.30 17.51
N SER A 484 -39.14 -5.29 16.90
CA SER A 484 -40.44 -5.39 16.22
C SER A 484 -40.37 -5.97 14.80
N GLY A 485 -39.18 -6.43 14.36
CA GLY A 485 -38.96 -6.96 13.02
C GLY A 485 -39.04 -5.89 11.92
N ARG A 486 -39.01 -4.60 12.29
CA ARG A 486 -39.06 -3.48 11.34
C ARG A 486 -37.64 -3.08 10.94
N PRO A 487 -37.41 -2.75 9.66
CA PRO A 487 -36.09 -2.32 9.21
C PRO A 487 -35.70 -0.96 9.82
N VAL A 488 -34.43 -0.82 10.18
CA VAL A 488 -33.83 0.46 10.55
C VAL A 488 -33.46 1.18 9.25
N ALA A 489 -34.23 2.21 8.88
CA ALA A 489 -33.87 3.13 7.82
C ALA A 489 -33.28 4.41 8.43
N TYR A 490 -32.03 4.71 8.09
CA TYR A 490 -31.35 5.96 8.43
C TYR A 490 -30.62 6.49 7.19
N PRO A 491 -30.92 7.70 6.72
CA PRO A 491 -30.37 8.23 5.46
C PRO A 491 -28.92 8.74 5.56
N GLY A 492 -28.40 8.97 6.76
CA GLY A 492 -27.02 9.42 7.00
C GLY A 492 -26.05 8.29 7.34
N ASP A 493 -24.84 8.65 7.80
CA ASP A 493 -23.85 7.69 8.32
C ASP A 493 -23.91 7.67 9.85
N PRO A 494 -24.47 6.61 10.48
CA PRO A 494 -24.58 6.52 11.93
C PRO A 494 -23.23 6.62 12.66
N LEU A 495 -22.13 6.22 12.01
CA LEU A 495 -20.80 6.24 12.60
C LEU A 495 -20.23 7.66 12.71
N GLN A 496 -20.69 8.59 11.88
CA GLN A 496 -20.27 9.99 11.88
C GLN A 496 -21.28 10.88 12.60
N ASP A 497 -22.57 10.65 12.39
CA ASP A 497 -23.65 11.53 12.81
C ASP A 497 -23.97 11.47 14.32
N PHE A 498 -23.64 10.36 14.97
CA PHE A 498 -23.87 10.15 16.40
C PHE A 498 -22.59 10.21 17.23
N THR A 499 -21.52 10.81 16.67
CA THR A 499 -20.29 11.08 17.41
C THR A 499 -20.52 12.13 18.51
N LEU A 500 -19.74 12.05 19.58
CA LEU A 500 -19.87 13.00 20.70
C LEU A 500 -19.67 14.45 20.26
N SER A 501 -18.73 14.71 19.34
CA SER A 501 -18.50 16.04 18.78
C SER A 501 -19.75 16.58 18.07
N ARG A 502 -20.36 15.80 17.18
CA ARG A 502 -21.59 16.18 16.46
C ARG A 502 -22.80 16.33 17.40
N PHE A 503 -22.84 15.57 18.48
CA PHE A 503 -23.86 15.74 19.51
C PHE A 503 -23.69 17.07 20.23
N LEU A 504 -22.48 17.41 20.68
CA LEU A 504 -22.18 18.69 21.32
C LEU A 504 -22.42 19.87 20.37
N ASP A 505 -22.05 19.76 19.10
CA ASP A 505 -22.31 20.79 18.06
C ASP A 505 -23.79 21.07 17.84
N ARG A 506 -24.68 20.13 18.18
CA ARG A 506 -26.16 20.28 18.08
C ARG A 506 -26.80 20.80 19.36
N CYS A 507 -26.06 20.78 20.48
CA CYS A 507 -26.53 21.23 21.78
C CYS A 507 -26.06 22.64 22.14
N VAL A 508 -25.15 23.22 21.35
CA VAL A 508 -24.83 24.66 21.29
C VAL A 508 -25.75 25.31 20.27
#